data_AF-A0A0K9PNV0-F1
#
_entry.id   AF-A0A0K9PNV0-F1
#
_cell.length_a   1.000
_cell.length_b   1.000
_cell.length_c   1.000
_cell.angle_alpha   90.00
_cell.angle_beta   90.00
_cell.angle_gamma   90.00
#
_symmetry.space_group_name_H-M   'P 1'
#
loop_
_entity.id
_entity.type
_entity.pdbx_description
1 polymer ?
#
loop_
_entity_poly.entity_id
_entity_poly.type
_entity_poly.pdbx_seq_one_letter_code
_entity_poly.pdbx_strand_id
1 'polypeptide(L)'
;MPSPSSPDSSTYSLLLSCLSGLSRSQVSVDLNPLYDRVQHPNVKLEESIEEIWDKRKQDNSSLYNGLKFRHAGYSLKQLDGPSQAPSVCLHLGLTDYRTFVGTNLNPLWMNFLVTSEDDNVRCQHTSNPLGNGAIVETADKKILLLQRSANVGEFPGYFVFPGGHSEPREIGILSHLPENARSDLEDLNGKVCKEMFDGIIREVVEEIGVLPTSLSVPIFIGISQRLENVRPTAFFFLRCDMQSNEIHDVYCHAQDGFESTQLYSVSKEEIGPFTRRMPGCHQGGLRLYELME
;
A
#
# COMPACT_ATOMS: atom_id res chain seq x y z
N MET A 1 6.33 37.41 5.25
CA MET A 1 6.12 37.17 3.80
C MET A 1 6.70 35.79 3.51
N PRO A 2 5.90 34.72 3.39
CA PRO A 2 6.42 33.44 2.93
C PRO A 2 6.75 33.56 1.44
N SER A 3 7.95 33.14 1.09
CA SER A 3 8.44 33.02 -0.28
C SER A 3 7.51 32.15 -1.13
N PRO A 4 7.33 32.46 -2.44
CA PRO A 4 6.56 31.62 -3.33
C PRO A 4 7.26 30.25 -3.44
N SER A 5 6.53 29.20 -3.07
CA SER A 5 6.93 27.81 -3.24
C SER A 5 7.30 27.56 -4.70
N SER A 6 8.49 27.01 -4.92
CA SER A 6 8.97 26.53 -6.22
C SER A 6 7.96 25.55 -6.84
N PRO A 7 7.64 25.67 -8.14
CA PRO A 7 6.77 24.74 -8.84
C PRO A 7 7.60 23.55 -9.34
N ASP A 8 7.85 22.55 -8.48
CA ASP A 8 8.18 21.14 -8.81
C ASP A 8 8.88 20.46 -7.62
N SER A 9 8.12 20.06 -6.62
CA SER A 9 8.57 19.02 -5.68
C SER A 9 7.52 17.93 -5.65
N SER A 10 7.69 16.90 -6.49
CA SER A 10 6.84 15.71 -6.44
C SER A 10 6.79 15.19 -5.00
N THR A 11 5.61 14.80 -4.51
CA THR A 11 5.43 14.20 -3.17
C THR A 11 5.54 12.67 -3.21
N TYR A 12 5.65 12.10 -4.41
CA TYR A 12 5.68 10.67 -4.67
C TYR A 12 6.59 10.28 -5.84
N SER A 13 6.85 8.98 -5.92
CA SER A 13 7.42 8.29 -7.08
C SER A 13 6.46 7.17 -7.52
N LEU A 14 6.42 6.90 -8.83
CA LEU A 14 5.74 5.72 -9.37
C LEU A 14 6.78 4.63 -9.56
N LEU A 15 6.75 3.61 -8.69
CA LEU A 15 7.68 2.48 -8.77
C LEU A 15 7.29 1.54 -9.92
N LEU A 16 6.00 1.35 -10.13
CA LEU A 16 5.46 0.52 -11.21
C LEU A 16 4.16 1.14 -11.73
N SER A 17 4.01 1.24 -13.05
CA SER A 17 2.80 1.71 -13.72
C SER A 17 2.29 0.67 -14.71
N CYS A 18 1.05 0.21 -14.53
CA CYS A 18 0.41 -0.78 -15.39
C CYS A 18 -0.69 -0.12 -16.22
N LEU A 19 -0.34 0.41 -17.40
CA LEU A 19 -1.26 1.23 -18.23
C LEU A 19 -2.57 0.52 -18.61
N SER A 20 -2.55 -0.79 -18.87
CA SER A 20 -3.77 -1.55 -19.16
C SER A 20 -4.48 -2.06 -17.91
N GLY A 21 -3.88 -1.86 -16.73
CA GLY A 21 -4.14 -2.65 -15.54
C GLY A 21 -3.79 -4.13 -15.72
N LEU A 22 -3.59 -4.84 -14.61
CA LEU A 22 -3.29 -6.27 -14.60
C LEU A 22 -4.33 -7.04 -13.77
N SER A 23 -4.88 -8.09 -14.36
CA SER A 23 -5.71 -9.05 -13.64
C SER A 23 -4.87 -9.94 -12.72
N ARG A 24 -5.53 -10.66 -11.80
CA ARG A 24 -4.86 -11.60 -10.88
C ARG A 24 -3.95 -12.60 -11.60
N SER A 25 -4.34 -13.10 -12.78
CA SER A 25 -3.52 -14.06 -13.54
C SER A 25 -2.25 -13.46 -14.16
N GLN A 26 -2.16 -12.13 -14.25
CA GLN A 26 -1.01 -11.41 -14.78
C GLN A 26 -0.07 -10.91 -13.67
N VAL A 27 -0.44 -11.11 -12.40
CA VAL A 27 0.40 -10.77 -11.26
C VAL A 27 0.84 -12.05 -10.57
N SER A 28 2.13 -12.15 -10.31
CA SER A 28 2.74 -13.22 -9.53
C SER A 28 3.56 -12.62 -8.41
N VAL A 29 3.86 -13.42 -7.40
CA VAL A 29 4.66 -13.03 -6.24
C VAL A 29 5.87 -13.95 -6.16
N ASP A 30 6.99 -13.39 -5.75
CA ASP A 30 8.15 -14.12 -5.25
C ASP A 30 8.40 -13.68 -3.80
N LEU A 31 7.92 -14.47 -2.84
CA LEU A 31 8.15 -14.27 -1.42
C LEU A 31 9.45 -14.96 -1.02
N ASN A 32 10.47 -14.19 -0.63
CA ASN A 32 11.81 -14.72 -0.40
C ASN A 32 12.54 -13.97 0.74
N PRO A 33 13.27 -14.67 1.63
CA PRO A 33 14.09 -14.01 2.65
C PRO A 33 15.18 -13.09 2.08
N LEU A 34 15.61 -13.29 0.82
CA LEU A 34 16.53 -12.37 0.13
C LEU A 34 15.94 -10.97 -0.07
N TYR A 35 14.61 -10.84 0.05
CA TYR A 35 13.88 -9.58 -0.06
C TYR A 35 13.54 -8.97 1.31
N ASP A 36 14.01 -9.57 2.40
CA ASP A 36 13.87 -8.99 3.74
C ASP A 36 14.80 -7.78 3.93
N ARG A 37 14.55 -7.04 5.00
CA ARG A 37 15.39 -5.89 5.37
C ARG A 37 16.80 -6.33 5.72
N VAL A 38 17.80 -5.63 5.18
CA VAL A 38 19.20 -5.76 5.57
C VAL A 38 19.47 -4.87 6.78
N GLN A 39 20.10 -5.41 7.82
CA GLN A 39 20.50 -4.60 8.98
C GLN A 39 21.43 -3.45 8.56
N HIS A 40 21.20 -2.28 9.13
CA HIS A 40 22.02 -1.10 8.88
C HIS A 40 23.40 -1.26 9.58
N PRO A 41 24.51 -0.91 8.92
CA PRO A 41 25.86 -1.08 9.50
C PRO A 41 26.13 -0.18 10.72
N ASN A 42 25.41 0.93 10.85
CA ASN A 42 25.46 1.78 12.04
C ASN A 42 24.62 1.18 13.18
N VAL A 43 25.30 0.60 14.16
CA VAL A 43 24.71 -0.03 15.35
C VAL A 43 23.73 0.89 16.09
N LYS A 44 24.03 2.20 16.20
CA LYS A 44 23.14 3.14 16.89
C LYS A 44 21.79 3.33 16.20
N LEU A 45 21.76 3.23 14.87
CA LEU A 45 20.49 3.29 14.13
C LEU A 45 19.67 2.02 14.35
N GLU A 46 20.32 0.85 14.38
CA GLU A 46 19.63 -0.42 14.69
C GLU A 46 19.11 -0.45 16.13
N GLU A 47 19.89 -0.01 17.10
CA GLU A 47 19.47 0.12 18.51
C GLU A 47 18.25 1.05 18.65
N SER A 48 18.20 2.14 17.87
CA SER A 48 17.08 3.09 17.90
C SER A 48 15.73 2.48 17.51
N ILE A 49 15.71 1.35 16.79
CA ILE A 49 14.45 0.68 16.40
C ILE A 49 13.70 0.21 17.64
N GLU A 50 14.40 -0.43 18.60
CA GLU A 50 13.78 -0.87 19.85
C GLU A 50 13.40 0.33 20.73
N GLU A 51 14.29 1.31 20.85
CA GLU A 51 14.04 2.50 21.68
C GLU A 51 12.78 3.25 21.27
N ILE A 52 12.59 3.48 19.96
CA ILE A 52 11.41 4.16 19.44
C ILE A 52 10.15 3.31 19.63
N TRP A 53 10.25 1.99 19.43
CA TRP A 53 9.13 1.08 19.63
C TRP A 53 8.68 1.03 21.09
N ASP A 54 9.62 0.91 22.03
CA ASP A 54 9.35 0.91 23.47
C ASP A 54 8.70 2.21 23.90
N LYS A 55 9.20 3.35 23.41
CA LYS A 55 8.56 4.64 23.66
C LYS A 55 7.13 4.67 23.13
N ARG A 56 6.88 4.17 21.92
CA ARG A 56 5.52 4.15 21.34
C ARG A 56 4.55 3.26 22.12
N LYS A 57 5.01 2.10 22.62
CA LYS A 57 4.21 1.23 23.49
C LYS A 57 3.88 1.87 24.83
N GLN A 58 4.75 2.72 25.38
CA GLN A 58 4.45 3.48 26.60
C GLN A 58 3.31 4.49 26.38
N ASP A 59 3.29 5.13 25.21
CA ASP A 59 2.24 6.09 24.85
C ASP A 59 0.92 5.41 24.44
N ASN A 60 0.98 4.16 23.96
CA ASN A 60 -0.19 3.38 23.53
C ASN A 60 -0.04 1.90 23.91
N SER A 61 -0.67 1.51 25.03
CA SER A 61 -0.58 0.15 25.57
C SER A 61 -1.33 -0.91 24.76
N SER A 62 -2.22 -0.52 23.84
CA SER A 62 -2.91 -1.46 22.94
C SER A 62 -2.14 -1.69 21.62
N LEU A 63 -0.99 -1.06 21.45
CA LEU A 63 -0.15 -1.24 20.27
C LEU A 63 0.43 -2.65 20.22
N TYR A 64 0.25 -3.34 19.10
CA TYR A 64 0.81 -4.67 18.87
C TYR A 64 1.73 -4.68 17.63
N ASN A 65 2.67 -5.61 17.60
CA ASN A 65 3.57 -5.79 16.46
C ASN A 65 2.96 -6.77 15.45
N GLY A 66 2.34 -6.24 14.39
CA GLY A 66 1.79 -7.03 13.28
C GLY A 66 2.85 -7.36 12.23
N LEU A 67 2.78 -8.57 11.67
CA LEU A 67 3.63 -8.99 10.54
C LEU A 67 3.11 -8.35 9.25
N LYS A 68 4.00 -7.98 8.32
CA LYS A 68 3.67 -7.30 7.07
C LYS A 68 4.51 -7.84 5.92
N PHE A 69 4.02 -7.73 4.70
CA PHE A 69 4.84 -7.95 3.51
C PHE A 69 5.75 -6.74 3.27
N ARG A 70 7.03 -6.98 3.01
CA ARG A 70 8.00 -5.95 2.60
C ARG A 70 8.06 -5.86 1.09
N HIS A 71 7.99 -4.65 0.53
CA HIS A 71 8.26 -4.45 -0.88
C HIS A 71 9.77 -4.43 -1.16
N ALA A 72 10.22 -5.22 -2.14
CA ALA A 72 11.63 -5.26 -2.58
C ALA A 72 11.80 -5.05 -4.10
N GLY A 73 10.74 -4.66 -4.81
CA GLY A 73 10.76 -4.40 -6.24
C GLY A 73 9.88 -5.36 -7.05
N TYR A 74 10.18 -5.49 -8.34
CA TYR A 74 9.44 -6.31 -9.27
C TYR A 74 10.30 -6.72 -10.48
N SER A 75 9.84 -7.74 -11.20
CA SER A 75 10.36 -8.12 -12.51
C SER A 75 9.22 -8.18 -13.53
N LEU A 76 9.45 -7.65 -14.73
CA LEU A 76 8.54 -7.82 -15.85
C LEU A 76 8.77 -9.19 -16.48
N LYS A 77 7.72 -10.00 -16.58
CA LYS A 77 7.77 -11.27 -17.29
C LYS A 77 7.41 -10.99 -18.75
N GLN A 78 8.43 -10.94 -19.62
CA GLN A 78 8.23 -11.11 -21.05
C GLN A 78 8.15 -12.61 -21.31
N LEU A 79 6.99 -13.10 -21.71
CA LEU A 79 6.87 -14.45 -22.24
C LEU A 79 7.14 -14.38 -23.74
N ASP A 80 8.03 -15.22 -24.25
CA ASP A 80 8.39 -15.29 -25.66
C ASP A 80 7.15 -15.63 -26.51
N GLY A 81 6.53 -14.61 -27.12
CA GLY A 81 5.40 -14.80 -28.03
C GLY A 81 4.70 -13.50 -28.43
N PRO A 82 4.28 -13.32 -29.70
CA PRO A 82 3.72 -12.07 -30.22
C PRO A 82 2.30 -11.72 -29.74
N SER A 83 1.72 -12.46 -28.78
CA SER A 83 0.29 -12.39 -28.46
C SER A 83 -0.09 -12.47 -26.97
N GLN A 84 0.84 -12.30 -26.03
CA GLN A 84 0.51 -12.41 -24.60
C GLN A 84 0.65 -11.07 -23.85
N ALA A 85 -0.36 -10.79 -23.02
CA ALA A 85 -0.49 -9.57 -22.25
C ALA A 85 0.65 -9.41 -21.23
N PRO A 86 1.05 -8.18 -20.87
CA PRO A 86 2.11 -7.94 -19.90
C PRO A 86 1.78 -8.62 -18.57
N SER A 87 2.81 -9.15 -17.90
CA SER A 87 2.70 -9.73 -16.56
C SER A 87 3.87 -9.31 -15.68
N VAL A 88 3.63 -9.28 -14.37
CA VAL A 88 4.60 -8.81 -13.37
C VAL A 88 4.80 -9.85 -12.27
N CYS A 89 6.03 -9.96 -11.79
CA CYS A 89 6.39 -10.67 -10.57
C CYS A 89 6.76 -9.63 -9.51
N LEU A 90 6.03 -9.58 -8.40
CA LEU A 90 6.34 -8.71 -7.27
C LEU A 90 7.30 -9.43 -6.33
N HIS A 91 8.41 -8.78 -6.00
CA HIS A 91 9.41 -9.32 -5.07
C HIS A 91 9.06 -8.87 -3.66
N LEU A 92 8.70 -9.81 -2.80
CA LEU A 92 8.23 -9.52 -1.45
C LEU A 92 9.12 -10.21 -0.40
N GLY A 93 9.42 -9.48 0.66
CA GLY A 93 9.98 -10.04 1.89
C GLY A 93 8.93 -10.04 3.01
N LEU A 94 9.39 -10.31 4.23
CA LEU A 94 8.65 -10.12 5.45
C LEU A 94 9.26 -8.98 6.27
N THR A 95 8.39 -8.22 6.93
CA THR A 95 8.76 -7.20 7.90
C THR A 95 7.66 -7.10 8.96
N ASP A 96 7.76 -6.15 9.88
CA ASP A 96 6.77 -5.97 10.92
C ASP A 96 6.55 -4.49 11.26
N TYR A 97 5.46 -4.22 11.98
CA TYR A 97 5.06 -2.88 12.33
C TYR A 97 6.08 -2.19 13.25
N ARG A 98 6.72 -2.93 14.15
CA ARG A 98 7.82 -2.44 15.00
C ARG A 98 8.96 -1.89 14.16
N THR A 99 9.41 -2.64 13.16
CA THR A 99 10.51 -2.22 12.28
C THR A 99 10.09 -1.04 11.43
N PHE A 100 8.84 -0.98 10.96
CA PHE A 100 8.30 0.19 10.25
C PHE A 100 8.34 1.45 11.11
N VAL A 101 7.88 1.36 12.36
CA VAL A 101 7.94 2.46 13.33
C VAL A 101 9.38 2.92 13.59
N GLY A 102 10.31 1.96 13.76
CA GLY A 102 11.70 2.25 14.08
C GLY A 102 12.61 2.63 12.90
N THR A 103 12.15 2.45 11.65
CA THR A 103 12.93 2.79 10.44
C THR A 103 12.25 3.87 9.62
N ASN A 104 11.17 3.55 8.90
CA ASN A 104 10.45 4.49 8.05
C ASN A 104 9.84 5.66 8.83
N LEU A 105 9.26 5.42 10.01
CA LEU A 105 8.70 6.49 10.86
C LEU A 105 9.68 7.07 11.88
N ASN A 106 10.95 6.66 11.81
CA ASN A 106 12.01 7.22 12.65
C ASN A 106 12.22 8.71 12.30
N PRO A 107 12.40 9.61 13.28
CA PRO A 107 12.78 11.00 12.98
C PRO A 107 14.06 11.13 12.13
N LEU A 108 14.92 10.11 12.16
CA LEU A 108 16.14 9.99 11.38
C LEU A 108 16.00 9.02 10.19
N TRP A 109 14.78 8.76 9.69
CA TRP A 109 14.52 7.78 8.63
C TRP A 109 15.42 7.93 7.40
N MET A 110 15.78 9.17 7.04
CA MET A 110 16.68 9.44 5.91
C MET A 110 18.06 8.79 6.09
N ASN A 111 18.52 8.61 7.34
CA ASN A 111 19.81 7.98 7.63
C ASN A 111 19.80 6.45 7.42
N PHE A 112 18.63 5.84 7.24
CA PHE A 112 18.52 4.45 6.82
C PHE A 112 18.62 4.28 5.30
N LEU A 113 18.59 5.37 4.53
CA LEU A 113 18.67 5.28 3.08
C LEU A 113 20.11 5.16 2.58
N VAL A 114 20.27 4.44 1.47
CA VAL A 114 21.50 4.37 0.69
C VAL A 114 21.34 5.22 -0.57
N THR A 115 22.38 5.94 -0.96
CA THR A 115 22.39 6.67 -2.25
C THR A 115 22.40 5.68 -3.40
N SER A 116 21.24 5.46 -4.01
CA SER A 116 21.04 4.58 -5.16
C SER A 116 19.79 5.00 -5.94
N GLU A 117 19.83 4.82 -7.26
CA GLU A 117 18.65 4.97 -8.13
C GLU A 117 17.76 3.71 -8.10
N ASP A 118 18.33 2.55 -7.80
CA ASP A 118 17.57 1.33 -7.53
C ASP A 118 16.90 1.46 -6.15
N ASP A 119 15.57 1.53 -6.13
CA ASP A 119 14.75 1.72 -4.92
C ASP A 119 14.95 0.58 -3.91
N ASN A 120 15.17 -0.65 -4.36
CA ASN A 120 15.40 -1.77 -3.45
C ASN A 120 16.72 -1.60 -2.68
N VAL A 121 17.78 -1.20 -3.38
CA VAL A 121 19.08 -0.91 -2.75
C VAL A 121 18.99 0.33 -1.87
N ARG A 122 18.35 1.39 -2.36
CA ARG A 122 18.16 2.64 -1.63
C ARG A 122 17.44 2.42 -0.30
N CYS A 123 16.45 1.54 -0.29
CA CYS A 123 15.61 1.24 0.87
C CYS A 123 15.96 -0.10 1.55
N GLN A 124 17.15 -0.65 1.32
CA GLN A 124 17.50 -1.99 1.83
C GLN A 124 17.50 -2.06 3.38
N HIS A 125 17.72 -0.94 4.07
CA HIS A 125 17.75 -0.87 5.53
C HIS A 125 16.44 -0.43 6.18
N THR A 126 15.40 -0.15 5.40
CA THR A 126 14.07 0.22 5.89
C THR A 126 13.09 -0.96 5.85
N SER A 127 12.06 -0.90 6.68
CA SER A 127 11.00 -1.92 6.74
C SER A 127 10.23 -2.01 5.43
N ASN A 128 9.87 -0.87 4.82
CA ASN A 128 9.12 -0.76 3.57
C ASN A 128 7.91 -1.72 3.48
N PRO A 129 6.99 -1.67 4.46
CA PRO A 129 5.78 -2.49 4.40
C PRO A 129 4.95 -2.05 3.18
N LEU A 130 4.51 -3.03 2.39
CA LEU A 130 3.64 -2.79 1.25
C LEU A 130 2.22 -2.50 1.76
N GLY A 131 1.76 -1.27 1.58
CA GLY A 131 0.35 -0.93 1.78
C GLY A 131 -0.50 -1.33 0.57
N ASN A 132 -1.82 -1.35 0.76
CA ASN A 132 -2.79 -1.53 -0.33
C ASN A 132 -3.73 -0.32 -0.39
N GLY A 133 -4.13 0.08 -1.59
CA GLY A 133 -5.11 1.15 -1.81
C GLY A 133 -5.99 0.87 -3.01
N ALA A 134 -7.25 1.31 -2.95
CA ALA A 134 -8.27 1.06 -3.95
C ALA A 134 -8.87 2.36 -4.48
N ILE A 135 -8.77 2.56 -5.79
CA ILE A 135 -9.55 3.58 -6.48
C ILE A 135 -10.87 2.93 -6.87
N VAL A 136 -11.92 3.30 -6.14
CA VAL A 136 -13.28 2.78 -6.34
C VAL A 136 -14.08 3.80 -7.15
N GLU A 137 -14.48 3.44 -8.36
CA GLU A 137 -15.37 4.22 -9.22
C GLU A 137 -16.81 3.72 -9.10
N THR A 138 -17.73 4.60 -8.70
CA THR A 138 -19.16 4.31 -8.55
C THR A 138 -19.89 4.26 -9.90
N ALA A 139 -21.14 3.81 -9.89
CA ALA A 139 -21.97 3.74 -11.09
C ALA A 139 -22.21 5.13 -11.75
N ASP A 140 -22.29 6.19 -10.95
CA ASP A 140 -22.35 7.60 -11.37
C ASP A 140 -20.98 8.25 -11.62
N LYS A 141 -19.91 7.45 -11.80
CA LYS A 141 -18.57 7.94 -12.16
C LYS A 141 -17.93 8.87 -11.13
N LYS A 142 -18.24 8.64 -9.85
CA LYS A 142 -17.56 9.28 -8.72
C LYS A 142 -16.46 8.38 -8.20
N ILE A 143 -15.38 8.97 -7.71
CA ILE A 143 -14.29 8.31 -7.01
C ILE A 143 -14.49 8.50 -5.52
N LEU A 144 -14.34 7.41 -4.76
CA LEU A 144 -14.49 7.41 -3.32
C LEU A 144 -13.19 7.80 -2.60
N LEU A 145 -13.32 8.66 -1.60
CA LEU A 145 -12.26 9.07 -0.70
C LEU A 145 -12.73 8.97 0.76
N LEU A 146 -11.81 8.66 1.66
CA LEU A 146 -12.02 8.64 3.10
C LEU A 146 -11.20 9.75 3.75
N GLN A 147 -11.81 10.48 4.68
CA GLN A 147 -11.09 11.39 5.56
C GLN A 147 -10.69 10.68 6.84
N ARG A 148 -9.38 10.53 7.04
CA ARG A 148 -8.81 9.85 8.20
C ARG A 148 -9.18 10.55 9.51
N SER A 149 -9.46 9.77 10.55
CA SER A 149 -9.80 10.30 11.87
C SER A 149 -8.61 10.97 12.56
N ALA A 150 -8.83 11.59 13.72
CA ALA A 150 -7.75 12.14 14.53
C ALA A 150 -6.96 11.06 15.30
N ASN A 151 -7.49 9.84 15.37
CA ASN A 151 -6.98 8.76 16.23
C ASN A 151 -5.99 7.83 15.50
N VAL A 152 -5.77 8.04 14.21
CA VAL A 152 -4.85 7.22 13.42
C VAL A 152 -3.39 7.65 13.62
N GLY A 153 -2.48 6.68 13.52
CA GLY A 153 -1.04 6.91 13.75
C GLY A 153 -0.31 7.67 12.62
N GLU A 154 -0.91 7.77 11.43
CA GLU A 154 -0.33 8.45 10.27
C GLU A 154 -1.37 9.34 9.59
N PHE A 155 -0.97 10.57 9.23
CA PHE A 155 -1.75 11.54 8.46
C PHE A 155 -3.19 11.77 8.97
N PRO A 156 -3.40 12.17 10.24
CA PRO A 156 -4.73 12.45 10.76
C PRO A 156 -5.42 13.58 9.97
N GLY A 157 -6.70 13.40 9.64
CA GLY A 157 -7.50 14.36 8.87
C GLY A 157 -7.16 14.46 7.38
N TYR A 158 -6.19 13.70 6.87
CA TYR A 158 -5.88 13.63 5.43
C TYR A 158 -6.90 12.78 4.70
N PHE A 159 -7.00 12.98 3.40
CA PHE A 159 -7.79 12.15 2.51
C PHE A 159 -6.96 10.96 2.03
N VAL A 160 -7.59 9.80 1.95
CA VAL A 160 -7.01 8.58 1.40
C VAL A 160 -8.03 7.88 0.52
N PHE A 161 -7.51 7.02 -0.34
CA PHE A 161 -8.31 5.99 -0.97
C PHE A 161 -8.55 4.85 0.01
N PRO A 162 -9.69 4.14 -0.06
CA PRO A 162 -9.92 2.97 0.76
C PRO A 162 -8.78 1.95 0.64
N GLY A 163 -8.47 1.24 1.73
CA GLY A 163 -7.44 0.21 1.77
C GLY A 163 -6.62 0.22 3.05
N GLY A 164 -5.86 -0.85 3.27
CA GLY A 164 -5.05 -1.01 4.47
C GLY A 164 -3.78 -1.81 4.20
N HIS A 165 -3.65 -2.95 4.88
CA HIS A 165 -2.45 -3.77 4.81
C HIS A 165 -2.80 -5.26 4.94
N SER A 166 -2.66 -6.01 3.84
CA SER A 166 -2.69 -7.47 3.92
C SER A 166 -1.64 -7.96 4.91
N GLU A 167 -2.07 -8.70 5.93
CA GLU A 167 -1.18 -9.31 6.91
C GLU A 167 -0.85 -10.74 6.50
N PRO A 168 0.43 -11.15 6.49
CA PRO A 168 0.81 -12.52 6.16
C PRO A 168 0.16 -13.56 7.10
N ARG A 169 -0.16 -13.17 8.35
CA ARG A 169 -0.79 -14.04 9.34
C ARG A 169 -2.21 -14.47 8.95
N GLU A 170 -2.96 -13.64 8.25
CA GLU A 170 -4.33 -13.96 7.80
C GLU A 170 -4.35 -15.15 6.82
N ILE A 171 -3.23 -15.40 6.15
CA ILE A 171 -3.04 -16.56 5.28
C ILE A 171 -2.08 -17.60 5.83
N GLY A 172 -1.84 -17.57 7.16
CA GLY A 172 -1.08 -18.58 7.88
C GLY A 172 0.44 -18.46 7.74
N ILE A 173 0.96 -17.32 7.27
CA ILE A 173 2.40 -17.07 7.17
C ILE A 173 2.89 -16.46 8.49
N LEU A 174 3.71 -17.22 9.21
CA LEU A 174 4.36 -16.76 10.44
C LEU A 174 5.85 -16.45 10.23
N SER A 175 6.46 -17.07 9.23
CA SER A 175 7.86 -16.90 8.81
C SER A 175 8.03 -17.43 7.38
N HIS A 176 9.22 -17.23 6.80
CA HIS A 176 9.59 -17.87 5.54
C HIS A 176 9.58 -19.40 5.66
N LEU A 177 9.30 -20.08 4.54
CA LEU A 177 9.42 -21.53 4.45
C LEU A 177 10.90 -21.95 4.52
N PRO A 178 11.20 -23.14 5.07
CA PRO A 178 12.53 -23.73 4.98
C PRO A 178 12.96 -23.93 3.52
N GLU A 179 14.26 -23.77 3.23
CA GLU A 179 14.82 -23.81 1.87
C GLU A 179 14.52 -25.11 1.08
N ASN A 180 14.22 -26.20 1.77
CA ASN A 180 13.94 -27.50 1.16
C ASN A 180 12.47 -27.71 0.74
N ALA A 181 11.57 -26.77 1.00
CA ALA A 181 10.13 -26.87 0.72
C ALA A 181 9.72 -26.24 -0.64
N ARG A 182 10.41 -26.60 -1.73
CA ARG A 182 10.19 -25.98 -3.06
C ARG A 182 8.78 -26.16 -3.63
N SER A 183 8.15 -27.32 -3.43
CA SER A 183 6.77 -27.56 -3.89
C SER A 183 5.78 -26.63 -3.22
N ASP A 184 6.05 -26.25 -1.97
CA ASP A 184 5.16 -25.44 -1.15
C ASP A 184 5.31 -23.94 -1.47
N LEU A 185 6.40 -23.55 -2.14
CA LEU A 185 6.71 -22.16 -2.48
C LEU A 185 5.82 -21.62 -3.61
N GLU A 186 5.53 -22.40 -4.65
CA GLU A 186 4.62 -21.97 -5.72
C GLU A 186 3.19 -21.79 -5.18
N ASP A 187 2.74 -22.73 -4.36
CA ASP A 187 1.46 -22.64 -3.66
C ASP A 187 1.40 -21.44 -2.72
N LEU A 188 2.48 -21.18 -1.98
CA LEU A 188 2.60 -20.02 -1.08
C LEU A 188 2.54 -18.71 -1.85
N ASN A 189 3.33 -18.56 -2.91
CA ASN A 189 3.32 -17.40 -3.78
C ASN A 189 1.93 -17.18 -4.41
N GLY A 190 1.26 -18.26 -4.80
CA GLY A 190 -0.13 -18.25 -5.25
C GLY A 190 -1.11 -17.73 -4.18
N LYS A 191 -0.95 -18.15 -2.92
CA LYS A 191 -1.74 -17.66 -1.77
C LYS A 191 -1.50 -16.20 -1.47
N VAL A 192 -0.24 -15.74 -1.48
CA VAL A 192 0.10 -14.32 -1.26
C VAL A 192 -0.50 -13.46 -2.37
N CYS A 193 -0.35 -13.86 -3.64
CA CYS A 193 -0.97 -13.14 -4.74
C CYS A 193 -2.50 -13.10 -4.60
N LYS A 194 -3.14 -14.23 -4.25
CA LYS A 194 -4.58 -14.27 -3.99
C LYS A 194 -4.99 -13.31 -2.87
N GLU A 195 -4.25 -13.30 -1.77
CA GLU A 195 -4.48 -12.42 -0.63
C GLU A 195 -4.35 -10.94 -0.97
N MET A 196 -3.44 -10.54 -1.85
CA MET A 196 -3.37 -9.14 -2.28
C MET A 196 -4.67 -8.66 -2.96
N PHE A 197 -5.28 -9.51 -3.78
CA PHE A 197 -6.53 -9.18 -4.50
C PHE A 197 -7.78 -9.34 -3.62
N ASP A 198 -7.83 -10.39 -2.80
CA ASP A 198 -8.96 -10.60 -1.88
C ASP A 198 -8.93 -9.60 -0.73
N GLY A 199 -7.74 -9.30 -0.21
CA GLY A 199 -7.53 -8.35 0.87
C GLY A 199 -8.00 -6.95 0.51
N ILE A 200 -7.72 -6.46 -0.70
CA ILE A 200 -8.21 -5.14 -1.10
C ILE A 200 -9.75 -5.08 -1.24
N ILE A 201 -10.41 -6.17 -1.61
CA ILE A 201 -11.88 -6.24 -1.60
C ILE A 201 -12.40 -6.16 -0.15
N ARG A 202 -11.80 -6.94 0.76
CA ARG A 202 -12.18 -6.93 2.18
C ARG A 202 -12.04 -5.55 2.78
N GLU A 203 -10.88 -4.91 2.59
CA GLU A 203 -10.60 -3.56 3.10
C GLU A 203 -11.60 -2.53 2.58
N VAL A 204 -11.92 -2.55 1.28
CA VAL A 204 -12.96 -1.68 0.73
C VAL A 204 -14.30 -1.92 1.44
N VAL A 205 -14.74 -3.18 1.54
CA VAL A 205 -16.01 -3.54 2.18
C VAL A 205 -16.06 -3.13 3.65
N GLU A 206 -14.96 -3.35 4.38
CA GLU A 206 -14.82 -3.03 5.81
C GLU A 206 -14.85 -1.51 6.05
N GLU A 207 -14.22 -0.71 5.17
CA GLU A 207 -14.14 0.74 5.32
C GLU A 207 -15.34 1.51 4.74
N ILE A 208 -16.03 1.00 3.70
CA ILE A 208 -17.14 1.72 3.06
C ILE A 208 -18.52 1.08 3.26
N GLY A 209 -18.60 -0.13 3.81
CA GLY A 209 -19.85 -0.80 4.17
C GLY A 209 -20.65 -1.41 3.02
N VAL A 210 -20.11 -1.40 1.79
CA VAL A 210 -20.77 -2.02 0.61
C VAL A 210 -20.67 -3.55 0.65
N LEU A 211 -21.49 -4.23 -0.15
CA LEU A 211 -21.39 -5.68 -0.29
C LEU A 211 -20.25 -6.06 -1.26
N PRO A 212 -19.51 -7.17 -1.02
CA PRO A 212 -18.49 -7.63 -1.95
C PRO A 212 -19.01 -7.89 -3.37
N THR A 213 -20.29 -8.30 -3.49
CA THR A 213 -20.95 -8.57 -4.78
C THR A 213 -21.19 -7.32 -5.62
N SER A 214 -21.17 -6.14 -4.98
CA SER A 214 -21.31 -4.84 -5.65
C SER A 214 -19.99 -4.33 -6.24
N LEU A 215 -18.88 -5.03 -6.00
CA LEU A 215 -17.55 -4.65 -6.48
C LEU A 215 -17.14 -5.54 -7.65
N SER A 216 -16.55 -4.93 -8.68
CA SER A 216 -15.89 -5.66 -9.75
C SER A 216 -14.63 -6.36 -9.23
N VAL A 217 -14.16 -7.36 -9.98
CA VAL A 217 -12.84 -7.95 -9.72
C VAL A 217 -11.77 -6.85 -9.75
N PRO A 218 -10.88 -6.76 -8.74
CA PRO A 218 -9.83 -5.75 -8.69
C PRO A 218 -8.85 -5.90 -9.84
N ILE A 219 -8.41 -4.76 -10.36
CA ILE A 219 -7.35 -4.67 -11.36
C ILE A 219 -6.16 -3.99 -10.70
N PHE A 220 -4.98 -4.63 -10.72
CA PHE A 220 -3.76 -4.03 -10.19
C PHE A 220 -3.23 -2.97 -11.17
N ILE A 221 -3.01 -1.74 -10.68
CA ILE A 221 -2.70 -0.59 -11.55
C ILE A 221 -1.27 -0.10 -11.38
N GLY A 222 -0.59 -0.52 -10.31
CA GLY A 222 0.81 -0.20 -10.08
C GLY A 222 1.17 -0.04 -8.61
N ILE A 223 2.36 0.49 -8.36
CA ILE A 223 2.89 0.79 -7.04
C ILE A 223 3.35 2.24 -7.01
N SER A 224 2.82 3.00 -6.04
CA SER A 224 3.32 4.34 -5.75
C SER A 224 4.03 4.36 -4.40
N GLN A 225 5.10 5.13 -4.32
CA GLN A 225 5.84 5.38 -3.08
C GLN A 225 5.73 6.85 -2.73
N ARG A 226 5.36 7.19 -1.49
CA ARG A 226 5.55 8.57 -1.01
C ARG A 226 7.03 8.83 -0.77
N LEU A 227 7.51 10.03 -1.11
CA LEU A 227 8.90 10.39 -0.85
C LEU A 227 9.18 10.54 0.65
N GLU A 228 8.22 11.07 1.40
CA GLU A 228 8.28 11.11 2.86
C GLU A 228 8.22 9.68 3.41
N ASN A 229 9.28 9.26 4.12
CA ASN A 229 9.38 7.97 4.80
C ASN A 229 9.33 6.75 3.85
N VAL A 230 9.50 6.96 2.54
CA VAL A 230 9.65 5.92 1.49
C VAL A 230 8.65 4.75 1.58
N ARG A 231 7.39 5.01 1.95
CA ARG A 231 6.38 3.95 2.08
C ARG A 231 5.74 3.62 0.73
N PRO A 232 5.84 2.37 0.24
CA PRO A 232 5.19 1.92 -0.97
C PRO A 232 3.74 1.47 -0.71
N THR A 233 2.88 1.67 -1.70
CA THR A 233 1.49 1.23 -1.70
C THR A 233 1.15 0.65 -3.08
N ALA A 234 0.68 -0.59 -3.10
CA ALA A 234 0.07 -1.22 -4.26
C ALA A 234 -1.34 -0.65 -4.46
N PHE A 235 -1.63 -0.19 -5.68
CA PHE A 235 -2.95 0.33 -6.02
C PHE A 235 -3.74 -0.64 -6.89
N PHE A 236 -5.03 -0.68 -6.62
CA PHE A 236 -6.03 -1.41 -7.37
C PHE A 236 -7.13 -0.48 -7.84
N PHE A 237 -7.73 -0.80 -8.97
CA PHE A 237 -8.93 -0.16 -9.47
C PHE A 237 -10.10 -1.15 -9.37
N LEU A 238 -11.22 -0.67 -8.84
CA LEU A 238 -12.47 -1.39 -8.73
C LEU A 238 -13.61 -0.50 -9.23
N ARG A 239 -14.60 -1.10 -9.87
CA ARG A 239 -15.90 -0.46 -10.10
C ARG A 239 -16.89 -0.96 -9.06
N CYS A 240 -17.73 -0.05 -8.58
CA CYS A 240 -18.89 -0.37 -7.78
C CYS A 240 -20.16 -0.15 -8.60
N ASP A 241 -21.09 -1.11 -8.57
CA ASP A 241 -22.37 -1.00 -9.27
C ASP A 241 -23.39 -0.09 -8.55
N MET A 242 -23.09 0.29 -7.30
CA MET A 242 -23.88 1.24 -6.52
C MET A 242 -23.60 2.69 -6.93
N GLN A 243 -24.63 3.52 -6.81
CA GLN A 243 -24.55 4.97 -6.92
C GLN A 243 -23.86 5.56 -5.69
N SER A 244 -23.17 6.70 -5.84
CA SER A 244 -22.47 7.33 -4.73
C SER A 244 -23.37 7.60 -3.51
N ASN A 245 -24.61 8.06 -3.71
CA ASN A 245 -25.57 8.31 -2.62
C ASN A 245 -25.96 7.04 -1.85
N GLU A 246 -26.14 5.91 -2.54
CA GLU A 246 -26.43 4.62 -1.91
C GLU A 246 -25.25 4.14 -1.05
N ILE A 247 -24.02 4.43 -1.50
CA ILE A 247 -22.80 4.14 -0.74
C ILE A 247 -22.74 4.99 0.54
N HIS A 248 -23.09 6.28 0.48
CA HIS A 248 -23.18 7.14 1.67
C HIS A 248 -24.19 6.61 2.70
N ASP A 249 -25.31 6.04 2.24
CA ASP A 249 -26.33 5.46 3.14
C ASP A 249 -25.79 4.21 3.87
N VAL A 250 -25.01 3.36 3.19
CA VAL A 250 -24.46 2.14 3.81
C VAL A 250 -23.15 2.36 4.57
N TYR A 251 -22.44 3.47 4.34
CA TYR A 251 -21.19 3.81 5.03
C TYR A 251 -21.32 3.82 6.56
N CYS A 252 -22.50 4.11 7.10
CA CYS A 252 -22.75 4.02 8.53
C CYS A 252 -22.61 2.60 9.12
N HIS A 253 -22.59 1.57 8.27
CA HIS A 253 -22.35 0.17 8.63
C HIS A 253 -20.89 -0.28 8.40
N ALA A 254 -19.98 0.62 8.01
CA ALA A 254 -18.56 0.32 7.90
C ALA A 254 -18.03 -0.22 9.24
N GLN A 255 -17.24 -1.29 9.18
CA GLN A 255 -16.67 -1.95 10.36
C GLN A 255 -15.56 -1.08 10.96
N ASP A 256 -14.79 -0.42 10.11
CA ASP A 256 -13.66 0.44 10.49
C ASP A 256 -14.04 1.92 10.62
N GLY A 257 -15.26 2.18 11.09
CA GLY A 257 -15.77 3.55 11.30
C GLY A 257 -14.99 4.40 12.31
N PHE A 258 -13.98 3.84 13.00
CA PHE A 258 -13.06 4.60 13.84
C PHE A 258 -11.84 5.15 13.06
N GLU A 259 -11.49 4.55 11.92
CA GLU A 259 -10.33 4.94 11.11
C GLU A 259 -10.62 6.16 10.24
N SER A 260 -11.86 6.32 9.80
CA SER A 260 -12.32 7.42 8.97
C SER A 260 -13.52 8.14 9.59
N THR A 261 -13.61 9.44 9.34
CA THR A 261 -14.65 10.32 9.89
C THR A 261 -15.71 10.68 8.86
N GLN A 262 -15.38 10.56 7.58
CA GLN A 262 -16.27 10.95 6.50
C GLN A 262 -15.86 10.28 5.20
N LEU A 263 -16.86 9.83 4.45
CA LEU A 263 -16.76 9.39 3.07
C LEU A 263 -17.09 10.54 2.11
N TYR A 264 -16.33 10.66 1.04
CA TYR A 264 -16.52 11.64 -0.02
C TYR A 264 -16.62 10.91 -1.36
N SER A 265 -17.46 11.44 -2.25
CA SER A 265 -17.64 10.96 -3.62
C SER A 265 -17.44 12.14 -4.57
N VAL A 266 -16.37 12.12 -5.36
CA VAL A 266 -15.94 13.27 -6.18
C VAL A 266 -15.78 12.86 -7.63
N SER A 267 -16.09 13.74 -8.59
CA SER A 267 -15.74 13.41 -9.99
C SER A 267 -14.22 13.50 -10.19
N LYS A 268 -13.75 12.97 -11.31
CA LYS A 268 -12.35 13.09 -11.72
C LYS A 268 -11.89 14.54 -11.83
N GLU A 269 -12.75 15.44 -12.27
CA GLU A 269 -12.44 16.87 -12.39
C GLU A 269 -12.43 17.59 -11.03
N GLU A 270 -13.17 17.06 -10.04
CA GLU A 270 -13.36 17.64 -8.71
C GLU A 270 -12.33 17.14 -7.69
N ILE A 271 -11.54 16.11 -8.01
CA ILE A 271 -10.60 15.49 -7.06
C ILE A 271 -9.36 16.35 -6.75
N GLY A 272 -8.99 17.25 -7.68
CA GLY A 272 -7.77 18.05 -7.60
C GLY A 272 -7.51 18.74 -6.24
N PRO A 273 -8.50 19.45 -5.65
CA PRO A 273 -8.33 20.08 -4.34
C PRO A 273 -8.02 19.10 -3.19
N PHE A 274 -8.51 17.86 -3.24
CA PHE A 274 -8.30 16.85 -2.20
C PHE A 274 -6.85 16.36 -2.17
N THR A 275 -6.19 16.29 -3.33
CA THR A 275 -4.81 15.80 -3.48
C THR A 275 -3.81 16.55 -2.61
N ARG A 276 -4.05 17.85 -2.34
CA ARG A 276 -3.20 18.69 -1.46
C ARG A 276 -3.11 18.17 -0.03
N ARG A 277 -4.10 17.38 0.40
CA ARG A 277 -4.16 16.73 1.72
C ARG A 277 -4.25 15.22 1.59
N MET A 278 -3.59 14.65 0.58
CA MET A 278 -3.37 13.20 0.48
C MET A 278 -1.92 12.87 0.81
N PRO A 279 -1.63 11.74 1.46
CA PRO A 279 -0.26 11.22 1.54
C PRO A 279 0.29 11.01 0.12
N GLY A 280 1.60 11.20 -0.08
CA GLY A 280 2.21 11.12 -1.41
C GLY A 280 1.87 9.83 -2.17
N CYS A 281 1.86 8.67 -1.51
CA CYS A 281 1.54 7.40 -2.14
C CYS A 281 0.11 7.38 -2.69
N HIS A 282 -0.86 8.04 -2.05
CA HIS A 282 -2.21 8.19 -2.59
C HIS A 282 -2.29 9.20 -3.72
N GLN A 283 -1.50 10.29 -3.68
CA GLN A 283 -1.37 11.19 -4.83
C GLN A 283 -0.83 10.45 -6.06
N GLY A 284 0.17 9.59 -5.87
CA GLY A 284 0.68 8.74 -6.94
C GLY A 284 -0.27 7.61 -7.34
N GLY A 285 -1.07 7.09 -6.40
CA GLY A 285 -2.18 6.19 -6.71
C GLY A 285 -3.19 6.80 -7.67
N LEU A 286 -3.61 8.05 -7.42
CA LEU A 286 -4.46 8.80 -8.36
C LEU A 286 -3.78 8.94 -9.73
N ARG A 287 -2.48 9.25 -9.74
CA ARG A 287 -1.71 9.35 -10.98
C ARG A 287 -1.68 8.05 -11.76
N LEU A 288 -1.58 6.89 -11.09
CA LEU A 288 -1.66 5.58 -11.75
C LEU A 288 -3.02 5.37 -12.42
N TYR A 289 -4.11 5.76 -11.77
CA TYR A 289 -5.45 5.69 -12.37
C TYR A 289 -5.59 6.63 -13.57
N GLU A 290 -5.08 7.85 -13.50
CA GLU A 290 -5.09 8.77 -14.64
C GLU A 290 -4.30 8.25 -15.85
N LEU A 291 -3.28 7.42 -15.62
CA LEU A 291 -2.45 6.81 -16.65
C LEU A 291 -3.07 5.57 -17.30
N MET A 292 -4.16 5.02 -16.74
CA MET A 292 -4.86 3.87 -17.31
C MET A 292 -5.80 4.21 -18.48
N GLU A 293 -6.01 5.50 -18.75
CA GLU A 293 -6.90 6.01 -19.81
C GLU A 293 -6.21 6.19 -21.16
#